data_AF-A0A132H043-F1
#
_entry.id   AF-A0A132H043-F1
#
_cell.length_a   1.000
_cell.length_b   1.000
_cell.length_c   1.000
_cell.angle_alpha   90.00
_cell.angle_beta   90.00
_cell.angle_gamma   90.00
#
_symmetry.space_group_name_H-M   'P 1'
#
loop_
_entity.id
_entity.type
_entity.pdbx_description
1 polymer ?
#
loop_
_entity_poly.entity_id
_entity_poly.type
_entity_poly.pdbx_seq_one_letter_code
_entity_poly.pdbx_strand_id
1 'polypeptide(L)'
;MVKQFIQNFREAFGQKATLPLLFGYSNQPVADTERINGCFFKGLQAAREGAPVSLSAEVIACGGGKLYTGFTDMPERVPGFVSLK
;
A
#
# COMPACT_ATOMS: atom_id res chain seq x y z
N MET A 1 -23.40 2.19 0.10
CA MET A 1 -22.34 1.15 0.18
C MET A 1 -21.24 1.54 1.17
N VAL A 2 -20.45 2.60 0.93
CA VAL A 2 -19.34 3.01 1.82
C VAL A 2 -19.80 3.37 3.25
N LYS A 3 -20.90 4.14 3.40
CA LYS A 3 -21.43 4.50 4.73
C LYS A 3 -21.80 3.28 5.57
N GLN A 4 -22.44 2.27 4.95
CA GLN A 4 -22.81 1.03 5.62
C GLN A 4 -21.57 0.23 6.05
N PHE A 5 -20.56 0.14 5.18
CA PHE A 5 -19.29 -0.50 5.53
C PHE A 5 -18.64 0.17 6.74
N ILE A 6 -18.53 1.50 6.75
CA ILE A 6 -17.93 2.25 7.87
C ILE A 6 -18.70 2.01 9.16
N GLN A 7 -20.04 1.99 9.10
CA GLN A 7 -20.89 1.71 10.25
C GLN A 7 -20.62 0.30 10.79
N ASN A 8 -20.70 -0.72 9.95
CA ASN A 8 -20.48 -2.12 10.35
C ASN A 8 -19.07 -2.33 10.89
N PHE A 9 -18.06 -1.69 10.27
CA PHE A 9 -16.67 -1.77 10.71
C PHE A 9 -16.50 -1.18 12.12
N ARG A 10 -17.09 0.00 12.37
CA ARG A 10 -17.02 0.63 13.70
C ARG A 10 -17.82 -0.12 14.76
N GLU A 11 -18.90 -0.79 14.37
CA GLU A 11 -19.65 -1.67 15.26
C GLU A 11 -18.82 -2.89 15.67
N ALA A 12 -18.12 -3.52 14.73
CA ALA A 12 -17.30 -4.70 14.98
C ALA A 12 -15.97 -4.39 15.70
N PHE A 13 -15.29 -3.30 15.35
CA PHE A 13 -13.93 -3.00 15.80
C PHE A 13 -13.84 -1.79 16.75
N GLY A 14 -14.96 -1.10 16.99
CA GLY A 14 -15.06 0.06 17.86
C GLY A 14 -14.89 1.40 17.13
N GLN A 15 -15.43 2.46 17.74
CA GLN A 15 -15.47 3.81 17.15
C GLN A 15 -14.08 4.43 16.91
N LYS A 16 -13.07 3.99 17.67
CA LYS A 16 -11.68 4.46 17.54
C LYS A 16 -10.86 3.67 16.53
N ALA A 17 -11.41 2.62 15.92
CA ALA A 17 -10.70 1.83 14.92
C ALA A 17 -10.42 2.68 13.67
N THR A 18 -9.15 2.70 13.25
CA THR A 18 -8.76 3.37 11.99
C THR A 18 -9.33 2.58 10.82
N LEU A 19 -9.95 3.27 9.85
CA LEU A 19 -10.44 2.62 8.64
C LEU A 19 -9.30 2.00 7.84
N PRO A 20 -9.51 0.83 7.21
CA PRO A 20 -8.50 0.21 6.38
C PRO A 20 -8.23 1.03 5.13
N LEU A 21 -7.01 0.90 4.59
CA LEU A 21 -6.66 1.44 3.28
C LEU A 21 -7.17 0.50 2.19
N LEU A 22 -7.79 1.09 1.16
CA LEU A 22 -8.15 0.38 -0.06
C LEU A 22 -6.96 0.41 -1.03
N PHE A 23 -6.62 -0.74 -1.60
CA PHE A 23 -5.62 -0.85 -2.65
C PHE A 23 -6.25 -1.46 -3.89
N GLY A 24 -5.79 -1.02 -5.06
CA GLY A 24 -6.22 -1.55 -6.36
C GLY A 24 -5.16 -1.29 -7.42
N TYR A 25 -5.22 -2.08 -8.49
CA TYR A 25 -4.34 -1.93 -9.65
C TYR A 25 -5.12 -1.29 -10.79
N SER A 26 -4.47 -0.36 -11.49
CA SER A 26 -5.00 0.38 -12.63
C SER A 26 -3.85 0.73 -13.57
N ASN A 27 -4.14 0.85 -14.85
CA ASN A 27 -3.18 1.36 -15.84
C ASN A 27 -3.06 2.90 -15.79
N GLN A 28 -3.96 3.58 -15.09
CA GLN A 28 -3.96 5.04 -14.91
C GLN A 28 -3.74 5.40 -13.44
N PRO A 29 -2.83 6.33 -13.14
CA PRO A 29 -2.63 6.82 -11.78
C PRO A 29 -3.88 7.59 -11.32
N VAL A 30 -4.22 7.45 -10.04
CA VAL A 30 -5.32 8.19 -9.39
C VAL A 30 -4.85 9.59 -8.95
N ALA A 31 -3.55 9.76 -8.78
CA ALA A 31 -2.89 11.00 -8.38
C ALA A 31 -1.41 11.01 -8.78
N ASP A 32 -0.87 12.17 -9.12
CA ASP A 32 0.56 12.36 -9.25
C ASP A 32 1.23 12.20 -7.89
N THR A 33 2.19 11.29 -7.79
CA THR A 33 2.86 10.96 -6.54
C THR A 33 4.35 11.18 -6.70
N GLU A 34 4.92 12.04 -5.86
CA GLU A 34 6.36 12.25 -5.84
C GLU A 34 7.12 10.97 -5.50
N ARG A 35 8.35 10.86 -5.97
CA ARG A 35 9.20 9.69 -5.70
C ARG A 35 9.38 9.52 -4.18
N ILE A 36 9.01 8.34 -3.69
CA ILE A 36 9.09 8.01 -2.27
C ILE A 36 10.48 7.47 -1.97
N ASN A 37 11.28 8.27 -1.27
CA ASN A 37 12.60 7.85 -0.80
C ASN A 37 12.48 6.82 0.34
N GLY A 38 12.86 5.57 0.08
CA GLY A 38 12.72 4.44 1.00
C GLY A 38 11.49 3.58 0.70
N CYS A 39 10.85 3.04 1.74
CA CYS A 39 9.68 2.18 1.56
C CYS A 39 8.41 2.98 1.23
N PHE A 40 7.55 2.42 0.37
CA PHE A 40 6.26 3.02 -0.01
C PHE A 40 5.33 3.25 1.19
N PHE A 41 5.57 2.60 2.34
CA PHE A 41 4.86 2.87 3.60
C PHE A 41 4.86 4.34 4.00
N LYS A 42 5.90 5.11 3.61
CA LYS A 42 5.90 6.57 3.82
C LYS A 42 4.77 7.27 3.06
N GLY A 43 4.46 6.83 1.85
CA GLY A 43 3.33 7.36 1.08
C GLY A 43 1.98 6.98 1.67
N LEU A 44 1.89 5.86 2.40
CA LEU A 44 0.62 5.43 3.00
C LEU A 44 0.11 6.37 4.09
N GLN A 45 0.96 7.22 4.68
CA GLN A 45 0.50 8.24 5.62
C GLN A 45 -0.49 9.20 4.94
N ALA A 46 -0.16 9.70 3.75
CA ALA A 46 -1.05 10.58 2.98
C ALA A 46 -2.38 9.86 2.65
N ALA A 47 -2.32 8.58 2.29
CA ALA A 47 -3.51 7.76 2.09
C ALA A 47 -4.38 7.63 3.36
N ARG A 48 -3.75 7.50 4.54
CA ARG A 48 -4.48 7.48 5.83
C ARG A 48 -5.11 8.82 6.16
N GLU A 49 -4.55 9.92 5.68
CA GLU A 49 -5.09 11.27 5.83
C GLU A 49 -6.16 11.61 4.77
N GLY A 50 -6.44 10.68 3.84
CA GLY A 50 -7.49 10.78 2.84
C GLY A 50 -7.01 11.28 1.47
N ALA A 51 -5.71 11.48 1.27
CA ALA A 51 -5.16 11.85 -0.03
C ALA A 51 -4.95 10.60 -0.91
N PRO A 52 -5.34 10.62 -2.20
CA PRO A 52 -5.02 9.53 -3.11
C PRO A 52 -3.51 9.41 -3.31
N VAL A 53 -3.01 8.17 -3.43
CA VAL A 53 -1.60 7.87 -3.67
C VAL A 53 -1.51 6.86 -4.81
N SER A 54 -0.71 7.15 -5.83
CA SER A 54 -0.40 6.20 -6.90
C SER A 54 1.00 5.64 -6.67
N LEU A 55 1.11 4.32 -6.70
CA LEU A 55 2.38 3.62 -6.58
C LEU A 55 2.77 3.06 -7.95
N SER A 56 4.04 3.19 -8.33
CA SER A 56 4.61 2.63 -9.56
C SER A 56 6.05 2.19 -9.33
N ALA A 57 6.64 1.51 -10.31
CA ALA A 57 8.04 1.11 -10.30
C ALA A 57 9.01 2.32 -10.21
N GLU A 58 8.60 3.48 -10.72
CA GLU A 58 9.36 4.73 -10.74
C GLU A 58 9.21 5.51 -9.43
N VAL A 59 8.01 5.49 -8.84
CA VAL A 59 7.68 6.18 -7.59
C VAL A 59 8.31 5.48 -6.38
N ILE A 60 8.29 4.15 -6.34
CA ILE A 60 8.82 3.38 -5.22
C ILE A 60 10.35 3.26 -5.34
N ALA A 61 11.10 3.75 -4.35
CA ALA A 61 12.56 3.64 -4.37
C ALA A 61 13.11 2.30 -3.84
N CYS A 62 12.50 1.71 -2.80
CA CYS A 62 13.04 0.48 -2.20
C CYS A 62 12.68 -0.79 -2.99
N GLY A 63 13.61 -1.74 -3.06
CA GLY A 63 13.40 -3.01 -3.76
C GLY A 63 12.31 -3.88 -3.14
N GLY A 64 12.24 -3.97 -1.81
CA GLY A 64 11.19 -4.75 -1.14
C GLY A 64 9.78 -4.20 -1.41
N GLY A 65 9.66 -2.87 -1.54
CA GLY A 65 8.39 -2.22 -1.86
C GLY A 65 7.90 -2.55 -3.26
N LYS A 66 8.82 -2.55 -4.24
CA LYS A 66 8.52 -2.98 -5.61
C LYS A 66 8.13 -4.45 -5.69
N LEU A 67 8.78 -5.29 -4.88
CA LEU A 67 8.45 -6.71 -4.78
C LEU A 67 7.04 -6.93 -4.22
N TYR A 68 6.68 -6.31 -3.09
CA TYR A 68 5.35 -6.47 -2.47
C TYR A 68 4.19 -5.94 -3.32
N THR A 69 4.49 -5.06 -4.27
CA THR A 69 3.51 -4.47 -5.19
C THR A 69 3.53 -5.14 -6.57
N GLY A 70 4.37 -6.16 -6.78
CA GLY A 70 4.45 -6.88 -8.05
C GLY A 70 5.11 -6.10 -9.19
N PHE A 71 5.78 -4.97 -8.92
CA PHE A 71 6.50 -4.19 -9.94
C PHE A 71 7.86 -4.78 -10.30
N THR A 72 8.36 -5.73 -9.53
CA THR A 72 9.61 -6.44 -9.81
C THR A 72 9.49 -7.90 -9.43
N ASP A 73 10.15 -8.77 -10.18
CA ASP A 73 10.21 -10.20 -9.88
C ASP A 73 10.91 -10.49 -8.54
N MET A 74 10.57 -11.65 -7.95
CA MET A 74 11.18 -12.12 -6.71
C MET A 74 12.63 -12.54 -6.94
N PRO A 75 13.63 -11.87 -6.30
CA PRO A 75 15.02 -12.29 -6.41
C PRO A 75 15.24 -13.64 -5.74
N GLU A 76 16.05 -14.51 -6.33
CA GLU A 76 16.35 -15.87 -5.82
C GLU A 76 16.83 -15.89 -4.36
N ARG A 77 17.60 -14.87 -3.95
CA ARG A 77 18.08 -14.73 -2.57
C ARG A 77 16.97 -14.53 -1.52
N VAL A 78 15.80 -14.03 -1.92
CA VAL A 78 14.73 -13.66 -0.97
C VAL A 78 14.11 -14.91 -0.34
N PRO A 79 13.61 -15.91 -1.09
CA PRO A 79 13.17 -17.19 -0.52
C PRO A 79 14.21 -17.86 0.38
N GLY A 80 15.48 -17.81 -0.02
CA GLY A 80 16.60 -18.34 0.76
C GLY A 80 16.79 -17.66 2.12
N PHE A 81 16.46 -16.37 2.23
CA PHE A 81 16.58 -15.61 3.46
C PHE A 81 15.34 -15.73 4.37
N VAL A 82 14.14 -15.77 3.80
CA VAL A 82 12.87 -15.66 4.57
C VAL A 82 12.17 -16.99 4.83
N SER A 83 12.48 -18.04 4.08
CA SER A 83 11.74 -19.32 4.14
C SER A 83 12.63 -20.55 4.28
N LEU A 84 13.82 -20.56 3.69
CA LEU A 84 14.73 -21.69 3.81
C LEU A 84 15.56 -21.56 5.10
N LYS A 85 15.07 -22.21 6.15
CA LYS A 85 15.83 -22.67 7.30
C LYS A 85 15.62 -24.17 7.45
#